data_AF-A0A2P7V3M2-F1
#
_entry.id   AF-A0A2P7V3M2-F1
#
_cell.length_a   1.000
_cell.length_b   1.000
_cell.length_c   1.000
_cell.angle_alpha   90.00
_cell.angle_beta   90.00
_cell.angle_gamma   90.00
#
_symmetry.space_group_name_H-M   'P 1'
#
loop_
_entity.id
_entity.type
_entity.pdbx_description
1 polymer ?
#
loop_
_entity_poly.entity_id
_entity_poly.type
_entity_poly.pdbx_seq_one_letter_code
_entity_poly.pdbx_strand_id
1 'polypeptide(L)'
;MPYERQYWTDRLVNTETGETIQDGTRFTARRMNHIEEGIKGIDGIVIKLENRILYLHAKITTGDRTAGNSGIFVDLFDGIQDAVIALDKTRTTIQSTSGSNVAVAQITGFAVGQEVTLASVTSQEERTITAIDPVTRIITLNTAPTGTYTTNAILARSTVEIDTAAKRMRRGTIDTYSVKIAVT
;
A
#
# COMPACT_ATOMS: atom_id res chain seq x y z
N MET A 1 15.64 -15.54 26.96
CA MET A 1 15.98 -16.99 26.96
C MET A 1 14.68 -17.72 27.19
N PRO A 2 14.30 -18.69 26.33
CA PRO A 2 13.01 -19.36 26.45
C PRO A 2 12.92 -20.15 27.77
N TYR A 3 11.73 -20.19 28.36
CA TYR A 3 11.50 -20.92 29.59
C TYR A 3 11.56 -22.43 29.34
N GLU A 4 12.41 -23.11 30.11
CA GLU A 4 12.51 -24.56 30.10
C GLU A 4 11.63 -25.16 31.20
N ARG A 5 10.70 -26.02 30.79
CA ARG A 5 9.75 -26.66 31.70
C ARG A 5 10.46 -27.61 32.66
N GLN A 6 10.15 -27.51 33.94
CA GLN A 6 10.56 -28.50 34.92
C GLN A 6 9.48 -29.58 35.07
N TYR A 7 9.91 -30.83 35.21
CA TYR A 7 9.01 -31.95 35.39
C TYR A 7 9.03 -32.41 36.84
N TRP A 8 7.86 -32.37 37.46
CA TRP A 8 7.65 -32.85 38.82
C TRP A 8 7.19 -34.30 38.77
N THR A 9 7.82 -35.16 39.57
CA THR A 9 7.47 -36.57 39.71
C THR A 9 7.07 -36.85 41.16
N ASP A 10 5.99 -37.59 41.37
CA ASP A 10 5.50 -37.88 42.73
C ASP A 10 6.40 -38.83 43.51
N ARG A 11 7.27 -39.60 42.84
CA ARG A 11 8.09 -40.64 43.49
C ARG A 11 9.56 -40.47 43.15
N LEU A 12 10.39 -40.48 44.18
CA LEU A 12 11.84 -40.60 44.05
C LEU A 12 12.22 -42.05 44.30
N VAL A 13 12.74 -42.72 43.26
CA VAL A 13 13.19 -44.10 43.30
C VAL A 13 14.72 -44.12 43.22
N ASN A 14 15.35 -44.98 44.02
CA ASN A 14 16.77 -45.26 43.85
C ASN A 14 16.97 -46.03 42.53
N THR A 15 17.83 -45.53 41.64
CA THR A 15 18.08 -46.13 40.32
C THR A 15 18.85 -47.44 40.39
N GLU A 16 19.53 -47.74 41.50
CA GLU A 16 20.32 -48.97 41.66
C GLU A 16 19.57 -50.08 42.39
N THR A 17 18.68 -49.74 43.34
CA THR A 17 17.96 -50.72 44.16
C THR A 17 16.47 -50.81 43.86
N GLY A 18 15.91 -49.86 43.10
CA GLY A 18 14.48 -49.82 42.78
C GLY A 18 13.57 -49.49 43.97
N GLU A 19 14.15 -49.21 45.15
CA GLU A 19 13.41 -48.85 46.35
C GLU A 19 12.93 -47.40 46.31
N THR A 20 11.72 -47.17 46.80
CA THR A 20 11.14 -45.83 46.94
C THR A 20 11.77 -45.11 48.12
N ILE A 21 12.60 -44.12 47.85
CA ILE A 21 13.27 -43.29 48.86
C ILE A 21 12.24 -42.32 49.48
N GLN A 22 11.31 -41.82 48.66
CA GLN A 22 10.27 -40.89 49.10
C GLN A 22 9.02 -41.04 48.22
N ASP A 23 7.88 -41.36 48.85
CA ASP A 23 6.56 -41.31 48.21
C ASP A 23 5.94 -39.92 48.46
N GLY A 24 5.81 -39.15 47.40
CA GLY A 24 5.07 -37.89 47.40
C GLY A 24 3.56 -38.09 47.24
N THR A 25 2.81 -37.04 47.54
CA THR A 25 1.35 -37.05 47.38
C THR A 25 0.97 -36.95 45.90
N ARG A 26 0.23 -37.94 45.37
CA ARG A 26 -0.24 -38.04 43.96
C ARG A 26 -0.91 -36.78 43.37
N PHE A 27 -1.35 -35.87 44.22
CA PHE A 27 -2.00 -34.63 43.82
C PHE A 27 -1.01 -33.52 43.47
N THR A 28 0.23 -33.60 43.97
CA THR A 28 1.21 -32.52 43.91
C THR A 28 1.90 -32.48 42.56
N ALA A 29 2.43 -33.59 42.02
CA ALA A 29 3.07 -33.55 40.70
C ALA A 29 2.11 -33.17 39.58
N ARG A 30 0.86 -33.67 39.61
CA ARG A 30 -0.14 -33.32 38.59
C ARG A 30 -0.44 -31.82 38.56
N ARG A 31 -0.63 -31.19 39.72
CA ARG A 31 -0.91 -29.75 39.81
C ARG A 31 0.31 -28.92 39.42
N MET A 32 1.50 -29.30 39.90
CA MET A 32 2.73 -28.60 39.57
C MET A 32 3.02 -28.68 38.07
N ASN A 33 2.93 -29.86 37.45
CA ASN A 33 3.13 -30.00 36.01
C ASN A 33 2.11 -29.21 35.16
N HIS A 34 0.87 -29.04 35.64
CA HIS A 34 -0.12 -28.21 34.96
C HIS A 34 0.20 -26.71 35.07
N ILE A 35 0.74 -26.26 36.21
CA ILE A 35 1.24 -24.90 36.38
C ILE A 35 2.43 -24.65 35.47
N GLU A 36 3.39 -25.56 35.44
CA GLU A 36 4.57 -25.54 34.56
C GLU A 36 4.21 -25.47 33.07
N GLU A 37 3.18 -26.20 32.65
CA GLU A 37 2.62 -26.12 31.29
C GLU A 37 2.01 -24.73 31.01
N GLY A 38 1.28 -24.17 31.96
CA GLY A 38 0.74 -22.81 31.87
C GLY A 38 1.83 -21.76 31.70
N ILE A 39 2.90 -21.84 32.50
CA ILE A 39 4.05 -20.92 32.43
C ILE A 39 4.72 -21.00 31.06
N LYS A 40 4.99 -22.22 30.56
CA LYS A 40 5.55 -22.42 29.21
C LYS A 40 4.63 -21.88 28.11
N GLY A 41 3.32 -22.05 28.25
CA GLY A 41 2.34 -21.52 27.31
C GLY A 41 2.38 -19.98 27.24
N ILE A 42 2.47 -19.31 28.38
CA ILE A 42 2.56 -17.86 28.48
C ILE A 42 3.88 -17.36 27.88
N ASP A 43 5.02 -17.99 28.19
CA ASP A 43 6.32 -17.64 27.63
C ASP A 43 6.31 -17.66 26.08
N GLY A 44 5.71 -18.71 25.50
CA GLY A 44 5.54 -18.81 24.05
C GLY A 44 4.66 -17.71 23.43
N ILE A 45 3.65 -17.22 24.15
CA ILE A 45 2.82 -16.09 23.73
C ILE A 45 3.61 -14.79 23.81
N VAL A 46 4.36 -14.57 24.89
CA VAL A 46 5.17 -13.37 25.11
C VAL A 46 6.24 -13.23 24.02
N ILE A 47 6.95 -14.31 23.67
CA ILE A 47 7.94 -14.31 22.60
C ILE A 47 7.32 -13.93 21.24
N LYS A 48 6.11 -14.44 20.94
CA LYS A 48 5.39 -14.07 19.72
C LYS A 48 4.99 -12.60 19.70
N LEU A 49 4.54 -12.07 20.84
CA LEU A 49 4.18 -10.66 20.99
C LEU A 49 5.41 -9.75 20.84
N GLU A 50 6.55 -10.11 21.44
CA GLU A 50 7.80 -9.37 21.32
C GLU A 50 8.26 -9.28 19.88
N ASN A 51 8.25 -10.40 19.15
CA ASN A 51 8.56 -10.43 17.72
C ASN A 51 7.60 -9.55 16.90
N ARG A 52 6.31 -9.52 17.27
CA ARG A 52 5.32 -8.66 16.59
C ARG A 52 5.57 -7.18 16.88
N ILE A 53 5.93 -6.83 18.11
CA ILE A 53 6.30 -5.46 18.50
C ILE A 53 7.56 -5.01 17.76
N LEU A 54 8.59 -5.85 17.68
CA LEU A 54 9.83 -5.58 16.93
C LEU A 54 9.53 -5.33 15.44
N TYR A 55 8.66 -6.15 14.85
CA TYR A 55 8.22 -5.95 13.47
C TYR A 55 7.51 -4.60 13.27
N LEU A 56 6.59 -4.24 14.16
CA LEU A 56 5.89 -2.95 14.10
C LEU A 56 6.86 -1.78 14.29
N HIS A 57 7.82 -1.90 15.22
CA HIS A 57 8.82 -0.89 15.47
C HIS A 57 9.76 -0.70 14.28
N ALA A 58 10.20 -1.78 13.63
CA ALA A 58 10.98 -1.72 12.40
C ALA A 58 10.21 -1.01 11.27
N LYS A 59 8.90 -1.25 11.17
CA LYS A 59 8.03 -0.60 10.18
C LYS A 59 7.91 0.92 10.43
N ILE A 60 7.71 1.33 11.68
CA ILE A 60 7.60 2.75 12.07
C ILE A 60 8.94 3.48 11.87
N THR A 61 10.03 2.90 12.39
CA THR A 61 11.36 3.52 12.32
C THR A 61 11.91 3.63 10.89
N THR A 62 11.50 2.74 9.98
CA THR A 62 11.82 2.89 8.56
C THR A 62 11.08 4.08 7.92
N GLY A 63 9.87 4.39 8.39
CA GLY A 63 9.07 5.53 7.92
C GLY A 63 9.63 6.89 8.34
N ASP A 64 10.25 7.00 9.52
CA ASP A 64 10.69 8.29 10.09
C ASP A 64 12.13 8.71 9.71
N ARG A 65 12.87 7.89 8.95
CA ARG A 65 14.30 8.13 8.64
C ARG A 65 14.59 9.05 7.45
N THR A 66 13.59 9.69 6.85
CA THR A 66 13.83 10.65 5.75
C THR A 66 12.95 11.90 5.90
N ALA A 67 13.59 13.02 6.23
CA ALA A 67 12.92 14.31 6.32
C ALA A 67 12.32 14.67 4.94
N GLY A 68 10.99 14.84 4.89
CA GLY A 68 10.27 15.26 3.69
C GLY A 68 9.79 14.14 2.75
N ASN A 69 9.94 12.87 3.12
CA ASN A 69 9.42 11.76 2.31
C ASN A 69 8.67 10.74 3.20
N SER A 70 7.39 11.00 3.47
CA SER A 70 6.49 10.14 4.23
C SER A 70 5.79 9.06 3.37
N GLY A 71 6.34 8.76 2.19
CA GLY A 71 5.90 7.65 1.36
C GLY A 71 6.46 6.34 1.88
N ILE A 72 5.68 5.61 2.68
CA ILE A 72 5.96 4.20 2.97
C ILE A 72 5.91 3.46 1.63
N PHE A 73 7.06 3.21 1.00
CA PHE A 73 7.19 2.33 -0.16
C PHE A 73 7.05 0.88 0.30
N VAL A 74 5.83 0.43 0.58
CA VAL A 74 5.56 -1.01 0.67
C VAL A 74 5.37 -1.50 -0.77
N ASP A 75 6.46 -1.90 -1.42
CA ASP A 75 6.35 -2.90 -2.47
C ASP A 75 6.10 -4.23 -1.74
N LEU A 76 4.85 -4.67 -1.75
CA LEU A 76 4.46 -5.90 -1.07
C LEU A 76 4.99 -7.14 -1.80
N PHE A 77 5.54 -7.02 -3.02
CA PHE A 77 6.02 -8.12 -3.88
C PHE A 77 5.05 -9.32 -3.99
N ASP A 78 3.79 -9.15 -3.60
CA ASP A 78 2.75 -10.18 -3.49
C ASP A 78 1.71 -10.04 -4.62
N GLY A 79 1.86 -9.05 -5.49
CA GLY A 79 0.96 -8.79 -6.61
C GLY A 79 -0.38 -8.21 -6.20
N ILE A 80 -0.58 -7.85 -4.93
CA ILE A 80 -1.82 -7.26 -4.43
C ILE A 80 -1.64 -5.73 -4.38
N GLN A 81 -2.40 -5.04 -5.24
CA GLN A 81 -2.41 -3.59 -5.26
C GLN A 81 -3.29 -3.08 -4.10
N ASP A 82 -2.68 -2.58 -3.04
CA ASP A 82 -3.40 -1.99 -1.91
C ASP A 82 -4.25 -0.79 -2.39
N ALA A 83 -5.52 -0.73 -2.00
CA ALA A 83 -6.49 0.27 -2.47
C ALA A 83 -6.10 1.71 -2.06
N VAL A 84 -5.28 1.85 -1.02
CA VAL A 84 -4.75 3.14 -0.54
C VAL A 84 -3.58 3.63 -1.42
N ILE A 85 -2.94 2.73 -2.18
CA ILE A 85 -1.76 2.97 -3.03
C ILE A 85 -2.11 2.70 -4.51
N ALA A 86 -3.40 2.75 -4.85
CA ALA A 86 -3.83 2.64 -6.24
C ALA A 86 -3.41 3.91 -7.00
N LEU A 87 -2.58 3.73 -8.02
CA LEU A 87 -2.22 4.81 -8.95
C LEU A 87 -3.50 5.45 -9.48
N ASP A 88 -3.61 6.77 -9.35
CA ASP A 88 -4.74 7.50 -9.89
C ASP A 88 -4.70 7.48 -11.42
N LYS A 89 -5.60 6.69 -12.00
CA LYS A 89 -5.76 6.55 -13.46
C LYS A 89 -6.80 7.52 -14.03
N THR A 90 -7.28 8.50 -13.25
CA THR A 90 -8.27 9.47 -13.70
C THR A 90 -7.70 10.30 -14.84
N ARG A 91 -8.21 10.05 -16.05
CA ARG A 91 -7.87 10.76 -17.28
C ARG A 91 -9.08 10.92 -18.18
N THR A 92 -9.06 11.99 -18.96
CA THR A 92 -10.04 12.26 -20.02
C THR A 92 -9.34 12.83 -21.24
N THR A 93 -9.97 12.71 -22.40
CA THR A 93 -9.54 13.39 -23.61
C THR A 93 -10.12 14.81 -23.65
N ILE A 94 -9.29 15.74 -24.09
CA ILE A 94 -9.65 17.12 -24.40
C ILE A 94 -10.29 17.14 -25.78
N GLN A 95 -11.43 17.83 -25.88
CA GLN A 95 -12.15 18.09 -27.13
C GLN A 95 -11.78 19.46 -27.69
N SER A 96 -11.67 20.46 -26.83
CA SER A 96 -11.23 21.80 -27.20
C SER A 96 -10.77 22.60 -25.98
N THR A 97 -9.97 23.62 -26.21
CA THR A 97 -9.55 24.62 -25.21
C THR A 97 -9.90 26.01 -25.70
N SER A 98 -10.54 26.82 -24.85
CA SER A 98 -10.86 28.22 -25.13
C SER A 98 -10.57 29.06 -23.88
N GLY A 99 -9.45 29.79 -23.90
CA GLY A 99 -8.97 30.50 -22.70
C GLY A 99 -8.68 29.52 -21.57
N SER A 100 -9.23 29.76 -20.38
CA SER A 100 -9.13 28.85 -19.23
C SER A 100 -10.11 27.67 -19.27
N ASN A 101 -11.04 27.63 -20.23
CA ASN A 101 -12.04 26.58 -20.33
C ASN A 101 -11.53 25.43 -21.20
N VAL A 102 -11.62 24.21 -20.66
CA VAL A 102 -11.27 22.98 -21.35
C VAL A 102 -12.51 22.10 -21.46
N ALA A 103 -13.00 21.89 -22.68
CA ALA A 103 -14.06 20.93 -22.94
C ALA A 103 -13.47 19.52 -22.99
N VAL A 104 -14.04 18.60 -22.20
CA VAL A 104 -13.54 17.24 -22.05
C VAL A 104 -14.61 16.20 -22.37
N ALA A 105 -14.20 15.00 -22.78
CA ALA A 105 -15.12 13.90 -23.06
C ALA A 105 -15.90 13.45 -21.82
N GLN A 106 -15.22 13.38 -20.66
CA GLN A 106 -15.79 12.99 -19.37
C GLN A 106 -15.16 13.80 -18.22
N ILE A 107 -15.94 13.98 -17.15
CA ILE A 107 -15.53 14.72 -15.93
C ILE A 107 -15.42 13.81 -14.70
N THR A 108 -15.71 12.52 -14.85
CA THR A 108 -15.70 11.55 -13.75
C THR A 108 -14.32 11.51 -13.09
N GLY A 109 -14.29 11.65 -11.77
CA GLY A 109 -13.06 11.61 -10.97
C GLY A 109 -12.30 12.93 -10.84
N PHE A 110 -12.77 14.00 -11.50
CA PHE A 110 -12.25 15.36 -11.34
C PHE A 110 -13.07 16.17 -10.34
N ALA A 111 -12.40 16.99 -9.55
CA ALA A 111 -13.01 17.89 -8.58
C ALA A 111 -12.30 19.25 -8.56
N VAL A 112 -13.02 20.28 -8.12
CA VAL A 112 -12.47 21.64 -7.95
C VAL A 112 -11.36 21.64 -6.90
N GLY A 113 -10.30 22.41 -7.14
CA GLY A 113 -9.11 22.49 -6.31
C GLY A 113 -8.05 21.44 -6.62
N GLN A 114 -8.32 20.51 -7.53
CA GLN A 114 -7.35 19.49 -7.93
C GLN A 114 -6.37 20.04 -8.98
N GLU A 115 -5.11 19.63 -8.85
CA GLU A 115 -4.10 19.81 -9.89
C GLU A 115 -4.25 18.72 -10.96
N VAL A 116 -4.16 19.15 -12.22
CA VAL A 116 -4.29 18.31 -13.40
C VAL A 116 -3.18 18.65 -14.38
N THR A 117 -2.66 17.63 -15.04
CA THR A 117 -1.71 17.78 -16.14
C THR A 117 -2.45 17.75 -17.47
N LEU A 118 -2.22 18.77 -18.29
CA LEU A 118 -2.58 18.76 -19.70
C LEU A 118 -1.37 18.27 -20.49
N ALA A 119 -1.59 17.31 -21.38
CA ALA A 119 -0.53 16.73 -22.19
C ALA A 119 -0.98 16.59 -23.65
N SER A 120 -0.17 17.12 -24.55
CA SER A 120 -0.26 16.91 -26.00
C SER A 120 1.05 16.30 -26.51
N VAL A 121 1.16 16.11 -27.82
CA VAL A 121 2.38 15.58 -28.46
C VAL A 121 3.57 16.53 -28.27
N THR A 122 3.33 17.84 -28.19
CA THR A 122 4.37 18.87 -28.21
C THR A 122 4.51 19.64 -26.90
N SER A 123 3.54 19.52 -26.00
CA SER A 123 3.45 20.38 -24.82
C SER A 123 2.86 19.64 -23.63
N GLN A 124 3.33 19.99 -22.46
CA GLN A 124 2.80 19.50 -21.20
C GLN A 124 2.86 20.62 -20.17
N GLU A 125 1.78 20.80 -19.42
CA GLU A 125 1.73 21.76 -18.33
C GLU A 125 0.77 21.31 -17.22
N GLU A 126 0.96 21.88 -16.03
CA GLU A 126 0.17 21.61 -14.83
C GLU A 126 -0.74 22.80 -14.54
N ARG A 127 -2.01 22.53 -14.22
CA ARG A 127 -3.05 23.54 -13.97
C ARG A 127 -3.95 23.09 -12.84
N THR A 128 -4.59 24.03 -12.17
CA THR A 128 -5.54 23.74 -11.09
C THR A 128 -6.96 23.96 -11.57
N ILE A 129 -7.87 23.05 -11.24
CA ILE A 129 -9.29 23.19 -11.56
C ILE A 129 -9.95 24.20 -10.62
N THR A 130 -10.61 25.22 -11.17
CA THR A 130 -11.35 26.25 -10.40
C THR A 130 -12.86 26.06 -10.46
N ALA A 131 -13.38 25.47 -11.55
CA ALA A 131 -14.79 25.12 -11.68
C ALA A 131 -14.96 23.92 -12.63
N ILE A 132 -16.07 23.19 -12.46
CA ILE A 132 -16.48 22.12 -13.36
C ILE A 132 -17.98 22.31 -13.63
N ASP A 133 -18.35 22.43 -14.90
CA ASP A 133 -19.74 22.38 -15.33
C ASP A 133 -20.10 20.95 -15.74
N PRO A 134 -20.97 20.25 -14.97
CA PRO A 134 -21.30 18.87 -15.24
C PRO A 134 -22.20 18.66 -16.48
N VAL A 135 -22.92 19.70 -16.92
CA VAL A 135 -23.84 19.63 -18.06
C VAL A 135 -23.07 19.82 -19.36
N THR A 136 -22.24 20.87 -19.42
CA THR A 136 -21.45 21.19 -20.62
C THR A 136 -20.11 20.47 -20.68
N ARG A 137 -19.72 19.77 -19.60
CA ARG A 137 -18.44 19.05 -19.45
C ARG A 137 -17.23 19.96 -19.67
N ILE A 138 -17.34 21.18 -19.16
CA ILE A 138 -16.28 22.18 -19.21
C ILE A 138 -15.58 22.20 -17.85
N ILE A 139 -14.26 22.01 -17.89
CA ILE A 139 -13.38 22.21 -16.73
C ILE A 139 -12.73 23.58 -16.90
N THR A 140 -12.94 24.47 -15.94
CA THR A 140 -12.28 25.78 -15.89
C THR A 140 -11.00 25.67 -15.07
N LEU A 141 -9.91 26.15 -15.64
CA LEU A 141 -8.59 26.16 -15.03
C LEU A 141 -8.30 27.52 -14.36
N ASN A 142 -7.31 27.53 -13.47
CA ASN A 142 -6.83 28.75 -12.80
C ASN A 142 -6.24 29.79 -13.78
N THR A 143 -5.70 29.34 -14.92
CA THR A 143 -5.14 30.21 -15.96
C THR A 143 -5.24 29.50 -17.30
N ALA A 144 -5.32 30.27 -18.39
CA ALA A 144 -5.31 29.73 -19.74
C ALA A 144 -4.03 28.89 -20.00
N PRO A 145 -4.14 27.72 -20.65
CA PRO A 145 -2.99 26.94 -21.07
C PRO A 145 -2.10 27.76 -22.00
N THR A 146 -0.77 27.63 -21.85
CA THR A 146 0.19 28.30 -22.74
C THR A 146 0.42 27.48 -24.01
N GLY A 147 0.30 26.15 -23.90
CA GLY A 147 0.35 25.23 -25.03
C GLY A 147 -0.95 25.18 -25.81
N THR A 148 -0.88 24.62 -27.02
CA THR A 148 -2.07 24.28 -27.81
C THR A 148 -2.48 22.84 -27.54
N TYR A 149 -3.70 22.62 -27.03
CA TYR A 149 -4.26 21.29 -26.77
C TYR A 149 -5.49 21.08 -27.65
N THR A 150 -5.29 20.33 -28.73
CA THR A 150 -6.36 20.01 -29.68
C THR A 150 -7.08 18.72 -29.29
N THR A 151 -8.09 18.37 -30.08
CA THR A 151 -8.79 17.08 -29.99
C THR A 151 -7.80 15.92 -29.82
N ASN A 152 -8.03 15.10 -28.79
CA ASN A 152 -7.21 13.95 -28.37
C ASN A 152 -6.02 14.26 -27.45
N ALA A 153 -5.76 15.53 -27.10
CA ALA A 153 -4.89 15.82 -25.96
C ALA A 153 -5.47 15.21 -24.67
N ILE A 154 -4.62 14.88 -23.71
CA ILE A 154 -5.03 14.20 -22.47
C ILE A 154 -5.01 15.20 -21.32
N LEU A 155 -6.06 15.15 -20.50
CA LEU A 155 -6.10 15.79 -19.19
C LEU A 155 -6.14 14.68 -18.13
N ALA A 156 -5.17 14.66 -17.22
CA ALA A 156 -5.02 13.60 -16.22
C ALA A 156 -4.61 14.14 -14.85
N ARG A 157 -4.98 13.44 -13.77
CA ARG A 157 -4.55 13.75 -12.39
C ARG A 157 -3.15 13.21 -12.05
N SER A 158 -2.66 12.23 -12.83
CA SER A 158 -1.31 11.70 -12.71
C SER A 158 -0.78 11.33 -14.09
N THR A 159 0.52 11.54 -14.31
CA THR A 159 1.23 11.13 -15.54
C THR A 159 2.09 9.89 -15.32
N VAL A 160 1.86 9.11 -14.27
CA VAL A 160 2.64 7.90 -13.98
C VAL A 160 1.86 6.67 -14.40
N GLU A 161 2.53 5.70 -15.00
CA GLU A 161 2.02 4.38 -15.33
C GLU A 161 2.96 3.31 -14.76
N ILE A 162 2.40 2.21 -14.28
CA ILE A 162 3.18 1.07 -13.77
C ILE A 162 3.48 0.17 -14.97
N ASP A 163 4.76 0.11 -15.37
CA ASP A 163 5.23 -0.90 -16.31
C ASP A 163 5.39 -2.22 -15.55
N THR A 164 4.40 -3.10 -15.69
CA THR A 164 4.38 -4.41 -15.03
C THR A 164 5.43 -5.37 -15.59
N ALA A 165 5.93 -5.15 -16.81
CA ALA A 165 6.97 -5.97 -17.43
C ALA A 165 8.37 -5.54 -16.96
N ALA A 166 8.63 -4.23 -16.94
CA ALA A 166 9.91 -3.69 -16.49
C ALA A 166 10.00 -3.47 -14.97
N LYS A 167 8.90 -3.67 -14.23
CA LYS A 167 8.78 -3.43 -12.78
C LYS A 167 9.25 -2.03 -12.36
N ARG A 168 8.90 -1.02 -13.15
CA ARG A 168 9.30 0.38 -12.90
C ARG A 168 8.11 1.30 -13.09
N MET A 169 8.08 2.38 -12.32
CA MET A 169 7.20 3.50 -12.62
C MET A 169 7.76 4.23 -13.84
N ARG A 170 6.93 4.36 -14.90
CA ARG A 170 7.26 5.13 -16.10
C ARG A 170 6.29 6.30 -16.23
N ARG A 171 6.68 7.29 -17.02
CA ARG A 171 5.72 8.28 -17.51
C ARG A 171 4.67 7.53 -18.34
N GLY A 172 3.40 7.74 -18.02
CA GLY A 172 2.26 7.13 -18.68
C GLY A 172 2.24 7.41 -20.17
N THR A 173 1.95 6.36 -20.92
CA THR A 173 2.04 6.37 -22.38
C THR A 173 0.92 7.24 -22.95
N ILE A 174 1.28 8.26 -23.75
CA ILE A 174 0.34 9.03 -24.57
C ILE A 174 0.17 8.22 -25.86
N ASP A 175 -0.76 7.27 -25.87
CA ASP A 175 -0.95 6.39 -27.03
C ASP A 175 -1.40 7.19 -28.26
N THR A 176 -0.67 7.02 -29.35
CA THR A 176 -0.96 7.64 -30.65
C THR A 176 -1.61 6.60 -31.54
N TYR A 177 -2.88 6.81 -31.90
CA TYR A 177 -3.57 5.95 -32.87
C TYR A 177 -3.39 6.51 -34.29
N SER A 178 -2.82 5.71 -35.19
CA SER A 178 -2.73 6.03 -36.61
C SER A 178 -3.88 5.34 -37.35
N VAL A 179 -4.89 6.12 -37.78
CA VAL A 179 -5.99 5.61 -38.60
C VAL A 179 -5.61 5.73 -40.08
N LYS A 180 -5.47 4.60 -40.78
CA LYS A 180 -5.40 4.59 -42.25
C LYS A 180 -6.82 4.41 -42.80
N ILE A 181 -7.31 5.44 -43.48
CA ILE A 181 -8.53 5.34 -44.30
C ILE A 181 -8.09 4.86 -45.68
N ALA A 182 -8.48 3.63 -46.05
CA ALA A 182 -8.38 3.17 -47.44
C ALA A 182 -9.69 3.53 -48.14
N VAL A 183 -9.60 4.36 -49.18
CA VAL A 183 -10.71 4.56 -50.11
C VAL A 183 -10.67 3.39 -51.08
N THR A 184 -11.76 2.63 -51.15
CA THR A 184 -11.98 1.60 -52.18
C THR A 184 -12.71 2.21 -53.36
#